data_AF-A0A8S4RDE6-F1
#
_entry.id   AF-A0A8S4RDE6-F1
#
_cell.length_a   1.000
_cell.length_b   1.000
_cell.length_c   1.000
_cell.angle_alpha   90.00
_cell.angle_beta   90.00
_cell.angle_gamma   90.00
#
_symmetry.space_group_name_H-M   'P 1'
#
loop_
_entity.id
_entity.type
_entity.pdbx_description
1 polymer ?
#
loop_
_entity_poly.entity_id
_entity_poly.type
_entity_poly.pdbx_seq_one_letter_code
_entity_poly.pdbx_strand_id
1 'polypeptide(L)'
;MSIRLLLVKDFENSEDETIRVYAKSKWKLITTWFNLLSFGYIPVCIYCDLRELTENGTKHLKMFMGIRDFLFTSFVLPTTAFADILFWRLWYHDRELMFPQSVDNVIYYWEQHSLHTLSLVFVIFDLLFVRRERPKSMVPGIVAMLGFISIYIAVCVHSVANEEYLYPVLKKFSPSKLLVLTIYTLTSVLFYHTGQWLVIDFIHGHQRRLKKNV
;
A
#
# COMPACT_ATOMS: atom_id res chain seq x y z
N MET A 1 -15.05 3.17 1.79
CA MET A 1 -15.88 2.02 1.36
C MET A 1 -15.22 0.69 1.70
N SER A 2 -13.91 0.52 1.46
CA SER A 2 -13.17 -0.73 1.67
C SER A 2 -13.00 -1.17 3.14
N ILE A 3 -12.95 -0.24 4.11
CA ILE A 3 -12.81 -0.57 5.54
C ILE A 3 -14.11 -1.13 6.15
N ARG A 4 -15.28 -0.63 5.72
CA ARG A 4 -16.58 -1.22 6.13
C ARG A 4 -16.69 -2.69 5.72
N LEU A 5 -16.01 -3.07 4.65
CA LEU A 5 -16.10 -4.38 4.06
C LEU A 5 -15.42 -5.48 4.89
N LEU A 6 -14.26 -5.15 5.50
CA LEU A 6 -13.54 -6.05 6.40
C LEU A 6 -14.03 -6.01 7.86
N LEU A 7 -14.76 -4.94 8.23
CA LEU A 7 -15.25 -4.73 9.59
C LEU A 7 -16.70 -5.19 9.82
N VAL A 8 -17.56 -5.21 8.79
CA VAL A 8 -18.99 -5.51 8.96
C VAL A 8 -19.33 -6.98 8.71
N LYS A 9 -18.51 -7.71 7.94
CA LYS A 9 -18.73 -9.15 7.76
C LYS A 9 -18.27 -9.90 9.01
N ASP A 10 -19.21 -10.61 9.62
CA ASP A 10 -18.97 -11.44 10.79
C ASP A 10 -18.32 -12.76 10.35
N PHE A 11 -17.02 -12.70 10.13
CA PHE A 11 -16.22 -13.89 9.80
C PHE A 11 -16.03 -14.79 11.02
N GLU A 12 -16.17 -14.27 12.25
CA GLU A 12 -15.91 -15.00 13.50
C GLU A 12 -17.01 -16.01 13.82
N ASN A 13 -18.25 -15.71 13.46
CA ASN A 13 -19.41 -16.60 13.64
C ASN A 13 -19.72 -17.49 12.43
N SER A 14 -18.81 -17.60 11.46
CA SER A 14 -18.98 -18.47 10.29
C SER A 14 -18.86 -19.96 10.67
N GLU A 15 -19.65 -20.82 10.03
CA GLU A 15 -19.60 -22.28 10.26
C GLU A 15 -18.28 -22.90 9.76
N ASP A 16 -17.69 -22.33 8.71
CA ASP A 16 -16.41 -22.77 8.12
C ASP A 16 -15.21 -22.34 8.97
N GLU A 17 -14.43 -23.32 9.43
CA GLU A 17 -13.19 -23.11 10.18
C GLU A 17 -12.16 -22.26 9.42
N THR A 18 -12.11 -22.42 8.09
CA THR A 18 -11.21 -21.68 7.20
C THR A 18 -11.51 -20.19 7.23
N ILE A 19 -12.79 -19.82 7.30
CA ILE A 19 -13.26 -18.44 7.34
C ILE A 19 -12.93 -17.81 8.71
N ARG A 20 -13.09 -18.55 9.81
CA ARG A 20 -12.71 -18.08 11.16
C ARG A 20 -11.21 -17.85 11.31
N VAL A 21 -10.38 -18.73 10.75
CA VAL A 21 -8.92 -18.54 10.72
C VAL A 21 -8.54 -17.32 9.88
N TYR A 22 -9.19 -17.13 8.73
CA TYR A 22 -9.02 -15.94 7.90
C TYR A 22 -9.38 -14.66 8.65
N ALA A 23 -10.45 -14.65 9.46
CA ALA A 23 -10.87 -13.51 10.27
C ALA A 23 -9.77 -13.01 11.23
N LYS A 24 -9.05 -13.93 11.86
CA LYS A 24 -7.95 -13.63 12.79
C LYS A 24 -6.71 -13.14 12.05
N SER A 25 -6.43 -13.72 10.89
CA SER A 25 -5.26 -13.40 10.07
C SER A 25 -5.43 -12.14 9.21
N LYS A 26 -6.65 -11.61 9.02
CA LYS A 26 -6.91 -10.44 8.16
C LYS A 26 -6.07 -9.21 8.51
N TRP A 27 -5.76 -9.01 9.80
CA TRP A 27 -4.94 -7.90 10.28
C TRP A 27 -3.46 -8.01 9.88
N LYS A 28 -3.00 -9.21 9.53
CA LYS A 28 -1.64 -9.50 9.06
C LYS A 28 -1.51 -9.41 7.54
N LEU A 29 -2.61 -9.22 6.80
CA LEU A 29 -2.57 -9.03 5.35
C LEU A 29 -1.98 -7.65 5.00
N ILE A 30 -1.13 -7.59 3.98
CA ILE A 30 -0.49 -6.33 3.54
C ILE A 30 -1.55 -5.30 3.09
N THR A 31 -2.66 -5.80 2.54
CA THR A 31 -3.83 -5.01 2.16
C THR A 31 -4.39 -4.23 3.31
N THR A 32 -4.48 -4.85 4.49
CA THR A 32 -4.95 -4.15 5.69
C THR A 32 -3.97 -3.04 6.09
N TRP A 33 -2.67 -3.29 5.98
CA TRP A 33 -1.63 -2.33 6.37
C TRP A 33 -1.64 -1.08 5.49
N PHE A 34 -1.64 -1.22 4.17
CA PHE A 34 -1.67 -0.04 3.29
C PHE A 34 -3.04 0.66 3.31
N ASN A 35 -4.14 -0.06 3.56
CA ASN A 35 -5.45 0.58 3.74
C ASN A 35 -5.52 1.39 5.04
N LEU A 36 -4.88 0.93 6.12
CA LEU A 36 -4.73 1.70 7.36
C LEU A 36 -3.85 2.94 7.15
N LEU A 37 -2.74 2.81 6.40
CA LEU A 37 -1.93 3.95 5.99
C LEU A 37 -2.75 4.96 5.17
N SER A 38 -3.52 4.47 4.20
CA SER A 38 -4.40 5.31 3.38
C SER A 38 -5.48 6.01 4.21
N PHE A 39 -6.01 5.33 5.22
CA PHE A 39 -6.99 5.89 6.17
C PHE A 39 -6.41 7.06 6.98
N GLY A 40 -5.13 6.98 7.39
CA GLY A 40 -4.44 8.11 8.03
C GLY A 40 -4.02 9.20 7.04
N TYR A 41 -3.67 8.81 5.82
CA TYR A 41 -3.18 9.71 4.77
C TYR A 41 -4.27 10.62 4.19
N ILE A 42 -5.47 10.09 3.91
CA ILE A 42 -6.57 10.85 3.29
C ILE A 42 -6.98 12.08 4.12
N PRO A 43 -7.19 12.00 5.44
CA PRO A 43 -7.47 13.17 6.27
C PRO A 43 -6.38 14.24 6.21
N VAL A 44 -5.10 13.85 6.13
CA VAL A 44 -3.99 14.79 5.98
C VAL A 44 -4.07 15.50 4.62
N CYS A 45 -4.45 14.79 3.55
CA CYS A 45 -4.68 15.40 2.23
C CYS A 45 -5.81 16.42 2.27
N ILE A 46 -6.98 16.01 2.79
CA ILE A 46 -8.15 16.89 2.91
C ILE A 46 -7.80 18.13 3.72
N TYR A 47 -7.07 17.97 4.83
CA TYR A 47 -6.60 19.10 5.63
C TYR A 47 -5.69 20.04 4.82
N CYS A 48 -4.69 19.51 4.12
CA CYS A 48 -3.79 20.32 3.30
C CYS A 48 -4.57 21.09 2.22
N ASP A 49 -5.46 20.42 1.49
CA ASP A 49 -6.19 21.00 0.37
C ASP A 49 -7.16 22.10 0.84
N LEU A 50 -7.89 21.89 1.94
CA LEU A 50 -8.77 22.91 2.53
C LEU A 50 -8.00 24.13 3.03
N ARG A 51 -6.81 23.91 3.57
CA ARG A 51 -5.96 24.99 4.10
C ARG A 51 -5.24 25.74 2.99
N GLU A 52 -4.91 25.09 1.89
CA GLU A 52 -4.37 25.75 0.71
C GLU A 52 -5.39 26.72 0.08
N LEU A 53 -6.70 26.45 0.20
CA LEU A 53 -7.76 27.35 -0.25
C LEU A 53 -7.96 28.59 0.63
N THR A 54 -7.63 28.50 1.93
CA THR A 54 -7.93 29.54 2.93
C THR A 54 -6.70 30.29 3.42
N GLU A 55 -5.53 29.67 3.41
CA GLU A 55 -4.29 30.19 3.95
C GLU A 55 -3.15 30.07 2.93
N ASN A 56 -2.71 31.20 2.38
CA ASN A 56 -1.55 31.21 1.50
C ASN A 56 -0.24 31.13 2.29
N GLY A 57 0.30 29.92 2.43
CA GLY A 57 1.73 29.70 2.71
C GLY A 57 2.16 29.75 4.18
N THR A 58 1.27 29.47 5.12
CA THR A 58 1.62 29.39 6.55
C THR A 58 2.66 28.29 6.82
N LYS A 59 3.52 28.49 7.83
CA LYS A 59 4.54 27.49 8.23
C LYS A 59 3.88 26.15 8.62
N HIS A 60 2.70 26.23 9.24
CA HIS A 60 1.91 25.07 9.63
C HIS A 60 1.45 24.27 8.41
N LEU A 61 0.89 24.92 7.40
CA LEU A 61 0.49 24.26 6.16
C LEU A 61 1.66 23.55 5.48
N LYS A 62 2.82 24.23 5.35
CA LYS A 62 4.03 23.64 4.76
C LYS A 62 4.52 22.38 5.51
N MET A 63 4.38 22.37 6.84
CA MET A 63 4.71 21.20 7.65
C MET A 63 3.78 20.02 7.33
N PHE A 64 2.46 20.24 7.28
CA PHE A 64 1.49 19.19 6.95
C PHE A 64 1.63 18.68 5.52
N MET A 65 1.92 19.55 4.55
CA MET A 65 2.25 19.14 3.18
C MET A 65 3.51 18.27 3.14
N GLY A 66 4.53 18.61 3.94
CA GLY A 66 5.73 17.77 4.09
C GLY A 66 5.41 16.39 4.68
N ILE A 67 4.53 16.31 5.68
CA ILE A 67 4.07 15.04 6.25
C ILE A 67 3.29 14.24 5.20
N ARG A 68 2.33 14.87 4.51
CA ARG A 68 1.56 14.27 3.42
C ARG A 68 2.47 13.66 2.37
N ASP A 69 3.43 14.45 1.87
CA ASP A 69 4.33 14.03 0.82
C ASP A 69 5.23 12.90 1.30
N PHE A 70 5.78 12.98 2.52
CA PHE A 70 6.57 11.91 3.10
C PHE A 70 5.78 10.60 3.28
N LEU A 71 4.55 10.67 3.79
CA LEU A 71 3.67 9.51 3.96
C LEU A 71 3.37 8.85 2.61
N PHE A 72 3.03 9.67 1.62
CA PHE A 72 2.71 9.19 0.28
C PHE A 72 3.91 8.50 -0.37
N THR A 73 5.04 9.21 -0.45
CA THR A 73 6.19 8.77 -1.23
C THR A 73 6.92 7.60 -0.57
N SER A 74 6.92 7.54 0.77
CA SER A 74 7.66 6.54 1.53
C SER A 74 6.84 5.29 1.84
N PHE A 75 5.53 5.41 2.03
CA PHE A 75 4.69 4.28 2.45
C PHE A 75 3.56 3.97 1.48
N VAL A 76 2.66 4.94 1.25
CA VAL A 76 1.38 4.68 0.57
C VAL A 76 1.61 4.21 -0.86
N LEU A 77 2.36 4.96 -1.68
CA LEU A 77 2.59 4.60 -3.07
C LEU A 77 3.38 3.28 -3.22
N PRO A 78 4.61 3.14 -2.68
CA PRO A 78 5.41 1.96 -2.95
C PRO A 78 4.79 0.67 -2.41
N THR A 79 4.12 0.73 -1.25
CA THR A 79 3.46 -0.46 -0.67
C THR A 79 2.21 -0.83 -1.44
N THR A 80 1.34 0.13 -1.76
CA THR A 80 0.09 -0.13 -2.50
C THR A 80 0.40 -0.65 -3.90
N ALA A 81 1.31 0.02 -4.62
CA ALA A 81 1.72 -0.41 -5.96
C ALA A 81 2.29 -1.83 -5.95
N PHE A 82 3.20 -2.15 -5.04
CA PHE A 82 3.74 -3.49 -4.90
C PHE A 82 2.66 -4.53 -4.59
N ALA A 83 1.87 -4.28 -3.54
CA ALA A 83 0.88 -5.22 -3.05
C ALA A 83 -0.21 -5.51 -4.09
N ASP A 84 -0.76 -4.47 -4.71
CA ASP A 84 -1.87 -4.63 -5.66
C ASP A 84 -1.40 -5.21 -6.99
N ILE A 85 -0.22 -4.82 -7.49
CA ILE A 85 0.33 -5.42 -8.71
C ILE A 85 0.66 -6.89 -8.46
N LEU A 86 1.26 -7.24 -7.32
CA LEU A 86 1.52 -8.63 -6.98
C LEU A 86 0.22 -9.43 -6.81
N PHE A 87 -0.77 -8.85 -6.13
CA PHE A 87 -2.10 -9.44 -5.98
C PHE A 87 -2.70 -9.80 -7.33
N TRP A 88 -2.77 -8.87 -8.29
CA TRP A 88 -3.38 -9.13 -9.60
C TRP A 88 -2.60 -10.15 -10.42
N ARG A 89 -1.26 -10.16 -10.32
CA ARG A 89 -0.42 -11.17 -10.98
C ARG A 89 -0.70 -12.57 -10.46
N LEU A 90 -0.82 -12.73 -9.13
CA LEU A 90 -1.11 -14.01 -8.51
C LEU A 90 -2.57 -14.42 -8.75
N TRP A 91 -3.51 -13.50 -8.56
CA TRP A 91 -4.94 -13.73 -8.77
C TRP A 91 -5.26 -14.21 -10.19
N TYR A 92 -4.67 -13.57 -11.20
CA TYR A 92 -4.88 -13.93 -12.61
C TYR A 92 -4.31 -15.31 -12.93
N HIS A 93 -3.20 -15.69 -12.28
CA HIS A 93 -2.57 -16.99 -12.50
C HIS A 93 -3.34 -18.12 -11.80
N ASP A 94 -3.55 -17.98 -10.49
CA ASP A 94 -4.30 -18.91 -9.66
C ASP A 94 -4.73 -18.22 -8.36
N ARG A 95 -6.03 -18.06 -8.18
CA ARG A 95 -6.63 -17.37 -7.01
C ARG A 95 -6.37 -18.11 -5.71
N GLU A 96 -6.21 -19.44 -5.75
CA GLU A 96 -5.93 -20.26 -4.56
C GLU A 96 -4.55 -19.97 -3.95
N LEU A 97 -3.68 -19.26 -4.68
CA LEU A 97 -2.41 -18.79 -4.15
C LEU A 97 -2.58 -17.68 -3.10
N MET A 98 -3.69 -16.94 -3.16
CA MET A 98 -3.96 -15.80 -2.30
C MET A 98 -4.82 -16.15 -1.08
N PHE A 99 -5.85 -16.97 -1.27
CA PHE A 99 -6.76 -17.41 -0.21
C PHE A 99 -7.48 -18.71 -0.61
N PRO A 100 -7.99 -19.50 0.36
CA PRO A 100 -8.77 -20.71 0.08
C PRO A 100 -10.05 -20.42 -0.71
N GLN A 101 -10.51 -21.35 -1.56
CA GLN A 101 -11.73 -21.16 -2.37
C GLN A 101 -12.96 -20.78 -1.54
N SER A 102 -13.08 -21.24 -0.29
CA SER A 102 -14.23 -20.89 0.54
C SER A 102 -14.32 -19.40 0.89
N VAL A 103 -13.22 -18.65 0.78
CA VAL A 103 -13.22 -17.19 0.95
C VAL A 103 -13.98 -16.49 -0.18
N ASP A 104 -14.07 -17.06 -1.39
CA ASP A 104 -14.88 -16.48 -2.48
C ASP A 104 -16.38 -16.42 -2.14
N ASN A 105 -16.85 -17.31 -1.26
CA ASN A 105 -18.24 -17.30 -0.80
C ASN A 105 -18.54 -16.13 0.14
N VAL A 106 -17.49 -15.54 0.72
CA VAL A 106 -17.60 -14.43 1.66
C VAL A 106 -17.13 -13.13 1.05
N ILE A 107 -16.03 -13.12 0.30
CA ILE A 107 -15.48 -11.93 -0.33
C ILE A 107 -15.79 -11.96 -1.82
N TYR A 108 -16.69 -11.08 -2.24
CA TYR A 108 -17.14 -11.06 -3.63
C TYR A 108 -16.10 -10.43 -4.57
N TYR A 109 -16.20 -10.75 -5.86
CA TYR A 109 -15.29 -10.23 -6.88
C TYR A 109 -15.15 -8.70 -6.88
N TRP A 110 -16.25 -7.96 -6.73
CA TRP A 110 -16.23 -6.49 -6.69
C TRP A 110 -15.52 -5.94 -5.44
N GLU A 111 -15.49 -6.71 -4.36
CA GLU A 111 -14.82 -6.35 -3.12
C GLU A 111 -13.31 -6.41 -3.27
N GLN A 112 -12.83 -7.41 -4.01
CA GLN A 112 -11.43 -7.54 -4.37
C GLN A 112 -10.98 -6.41 -5.28
N HIS A 113 -11.79 -6.05 -6.29
CA HIS A 113 -11.55 -4.84 -7.08
C HIS A 113 -11.54 -3.56 -6.23
N SER A 114 -12.43 -3.46 -5.25
CA SER A 114 -12.48 -2.31 -4.34
C SER A 114 -11.25 -2.19 -3.44
N LEU A 115 -10.64 -3.32 -3.09
CA LEU A 115 -9.46 -3.38 -2.22
C LEU A 115 -8.13 -3.24 -2.97
N HIS A 116 -8.10 -3.58 -4.27
CA HIS A 116 -6.85 -3.71 -5.04
C HIS A 116 -6.80 -2.93 -6.36
N THR A 117 -7.92 -2.72 -7.05
CA THR A 117 -7.93 -1.86 -8.24
C THR A 117 -8.13 -0.40 -7.84
N LEU A 118 -9.11 -0.12 -6.99
CA LEU A 118 -9.42 1.26 -6.59
C LEU A 118 -8.27 1.89 -5.79
N SER A 119 -7.60 1.12 -4.93
CA SER A 119 -6.40 1.55 -4.20
C SER A 119 -5.26 1.90 -5.15
N LEU A 120 -4.99 1.04 -6.16
CA LEU A 120 -3.96 1.29 -7.16
C LEU A 120 -4.30 2.52 -8.02
N VAL A 121 -5.55 2.66 -8.45
CA VAL A 121 -6.04 3.84 -9.17
C VAL A 121 -5.87 5.10 -8.31
N PHE A 122 -6.24 5.04 -7.04
CA PHE A 122 -6.11 6.16 -6.11
C PHE A 122 -4.66 6.65 -6.01
N VAL A 123 -3.69 5.75 -5.78
CA VAL A 123 -2.28 6.16 -5.66
C VAL A 123 -1.69 6.64 -6.98
N ILE A 124 -2.16 6.13 -8.12
CA ILE A 124 -1.78 6.64 -9.44
C ILE A 124 -2.32 8.05 -9.64
N PHE A 125 -3.62 8.28 -9.39
CA PHE A 125 -4.21 9.62 -9.52
C PHE A 125 -3.51 10.62 -8.62
N ASP A 126 -3.27 10.27 -7.37
CA ASP A 126 -2.56 11.13 -6.43
C ASP A 126 -1.14 11.45 -6.93
N LEU A 127 -0.39 10.46 -7.44
CA LEU A 127 0.94 10.67 -8.03
C LEU A 127 0.91 11.65 -9.21
N LEU A 128 -0.14 11.58 -10.05
CA LEU A 128 -0.27 12.39 -11.26
C LEU A 128 -0.74 13.82 -10.98
N PHE A 129 -1.63 14.02 -10.01
CA PHE A 129 -2.34 15.29 -9.82
C PHE A 129 -1.87 16.10 -8.61
N VAL A 130 -1.33 15.44 -7.56
CA VAL A 130 -0.84 16.15 -6.39
C VAL A 130 0.60 16.59 -6.64
N ARG A 131 0.80 17.91 -6.61
CA ARG A 131 2.12 18.52 -6.79
C ARG A 131 3.03 18.16 -5.61
N ARG A 132 4.16 17.52 -5.93
CA ARG A 132 5.22 17.20 -4.97
C ARG A 132 6.56 17.69 -5.44
N GLU A 133 7.47 17.92 -4.49
CA GLU A 133 8.86 18.22 -4.78
C GLU A 133 9.78 17.14 -4.25
N ARG A 134 10.84 16.87 -5.02
CA ARG A 134 11.86 15.91 -4.60
C ARG A 134 12.51 16.40 -3.31
N PRO A 135 12.61 15.56 -2.27
CA PRO A 135 13.27 15.96 -1.05
C PRO A 135 14.76 16.17 -1.32
N LYS A 136 15.41 17.00 -0.50
CA LYS A 136 16.87 17.24 -0.58
C LYS A 136 17.68 15.94 -0.44
N SER A 137 17.14 14.98 0.31
CA SER A 137 17.71 13.65 0.48
C SER A 137 16.60 12.60 0.38
N MET A 138 16.86 11.56 -0.40
CA MET A 138 15.97 10.40 -0.53
C MET A 138 16.11 9.41 0.62
N VAL A 139 17.20 9.50 1.39
CA VAL A 139 17.59 8.50 2.40
C VAL A 139 16.52 8.32 3.49
N PRO A 140 15.92 9.37 4.08
CA PRO A 140 14.91 9.19 5.12
C PRO A 140 13.68 8.40 4.63
N GLY A 141 13.22 8.68 3.40
CA GLY A 141 12.10 7.96 2.80
C GLY A 141 12.42 6.50 2.52
N ILE A 142 13.63 6.22 2.01
CA ILE A 142 14.11 4.85 1.78
C ILE A 142 14.21 4.08 3.09
N VAL A 143 14.83 4.67 4.13
CA VAL A 143 14.98 4.03 5.44
C VAL A 143 13.61 3.73 6.06
N ALA A 144 12.69 4.68 6.00
CA ALA A 144 11.34 4.51 6.52
C ALA A 144 10.57 3.40 5.79
N MET A 145 10.60 3.41 4.45
CA MET A 145 10.00 2.38 3.61
C MET A 145 10.60 1.00 3.89
N LEU A 146 11.93 0.89 3.92
CA LEU A 146 12.64 -0.36 4.19
C LEU A 146 12.34 -0.88 5.59
N GLY A 147 12.27 0.00 6.59
CA GLY A 147 11.85 -0.35 7.95
C GLY A 147 10.45 -0.93 7.97
N PHE A 148 9.49 -0.24 7.35
CA PHE A 148 8.09 -0.69 7.28
C PHE A 148 7.93 -2.04 6.58
N ILE A 149 8.52 -2.23 5.41
CA ILE A 149 8.42 -3.51 4.69
C ILE A 149 9.17 -4.63 5.41
N SER A 150 10.28 -4.34 6.10
CA SER A 150 11.02 -5.32 6.90
C SER A 150 10.19 -5.79 8.09
N ILE A 151 9.45 -4.89 8.74
CA ILE A 151 8.50 -5.26 9.80
C ILE A 151 7.41 -6.18 9.21
N TYR A 152 6.86 -5.86 8.05
CA TYR A 152 5.86 -6.70 7.39
C TYR A 152 6.41 -8.10 7.03
N ILE A 153 7.64 -8.16 6.51
CA ILE A 153 8.33 -9.43 6.22
C ILE A 153 8.52 -10.23 7.52
N ALA A 154 8.89 -9.59 8.62
CA ALA A 154 9.02 -10.25 9.93
C ALA A 154 7.67 -10.83 10.40
N VAL A 155 6.55 -10.12 10.20
CA VAL A 155 5.20 -10.64 10.45
C VAL A 155 4.92 -11.89 9.60
N CYS A 156 5.27 -11.87 8.31
CA CYS A 156 5.11 -13.02 7.42
C CYS A 156 5.95 -14.23 7.86
N VAL A 157 7.22 -14.00 8.21
CA VAL A 157 8.14 -15.06 8.68
C VAL A 157 7.63 -15.66 10.00
N HIS A 158 7.21 -14.81 10.94
CA HIS A 158 6.60 -15.26 12.19
C HIS A 158 5.34 -16.09 11.93
N SER A 159 4.49 -15.66 11.00
CA SER A 159 3.27 -16.38 10.63
C SER A 159 3.59 -17.76 10.05
N VAL A 160 4.55 -17.85 9.12
CA VAL A 160 5.02 -19.13 8.54
C VAL A 160 5.60 -20.05 9.60
N ALA A 161 6.37 -19.52 10.56
CA ALA A 161 6.97 -20.31 11.65
C ALA A 161 5.93 -20.92 12.60
N ASN A 162 4.75 -20.31 12.71
CA ASN A 162 3.62 -20.81 13.52
C ASN A 162 2.59 -21.59 12.67
N GLU A 163 2.93 -21.97 11.43
CA GLU A 163 2.02 -22.65 10.49
C GLU A 163 0.74 -21.84 10.13
N GLU A 164 0.77 -20.53 10.40
CA GLU A 164 -0.30 -19.59 10.06
C GLU A 164 0.01 -18.95 8.70
N TYR A 165 -0.35 -19.60 7.60
CA TYR A 165 -0.06 -19.08 6.26
C TYR A 165 -1.02 -17.95 5.88
N LEU A 166 -0.53 -16.71 5.91
CA LEU A 166 -1.29 -15.52 5.48
C LEU A 166 -1.78 -15.62 4.04
N TYR A 167 -0.95 -16.22 3.19
CA TYR A 167 -1.25 -16.54 1.80
C TYR A 167 -0.92 -18.03 1.58
N PRO A 168 -1.83 -18.85 1.03
CA PRO A 168 -1.58 -20.27 0.80
C PRO A 168 -0.33 -20.56 -0.03
N VAL A 169 0.08 -19.64 -0.92
CA VAL A 169 1.33 -19.75 -1.69
C VAL A 169 2.56 -19.92 -0.80
N LEU A 170 2.58 -19.31 0.39
CA LEU A 170 3.71 -19.38 1.31
C LEU A 170 3.94 -20.80 1.85
N LYS A 171 2.88 -21.61 1.96
CA LYS A 171 2.99 -23.02 2.36
C LYS A 171 3.74 -23.85 1.32
N LYS A 172 3.68 -23.46 0.05
CA LYS A 172 4.32 -24.15 -1.08
C LYS A 172 5.80 -23.75 -1.25
N PHE A 173 6.28 -22.76 -0.51
CA PHE A 173 7.61 -22.18 -0.72
C PHE A 173 8.67 -22.84 0.17
N SER A 174 9.76 -23.26 -0.44
CA SER A 174 11.00 -23.62 0.25
C SER A 174 11.69 -22.37 0.82
N PRO A 175 12.64 -22.50 1.75
CA PRO A 175 13.43 -21.37 2.24
C PRO A 175 14.08 -20.54 1.13
N SER A 176 14.56 -21.19 0.06
CA SER A 176 15.10 -20.51 -1.11
C SER A 176 14.07 -19.67 -1.87
N LYS A 177 12.84 -20.18 -2.05
CA LYS A 177 11.74 -19.43 -2.67
C LYS A 177 11.30 -18.26 -1.79
N LEU A 178 11.29 -18.41 -0.46
CA LEU A 178 11.02 -17.32 0.49
C LEU A 178 12.10 -16.23 0.42
N LEU A 179 13.36 -16.61 0.27
CA LEU A 179 14.46 -15.67 0.06
C LEU A 179 14.29 -14.89 -1.25
N VAL A 180 13.98 -15.58 -2.36
CA VAL A 180 13.70 -14.92 -3.65
C VAL A 180 12.50 -13.97 -3.54
N LEU A 181 11.42 -14.37 -2.86
CA LEU A 181 10.27 -13.50 -2.62
C LEU A 181 10.64 -12.26 -1.79
N THR A 182 11.49 -12.42 -0.78
CA THR A 182 11.99 -11.31 0.04
C THR A 182 12.79 -10.32 -0.81
N ILE A 183 13.73 -10.82 -1.61
CA ILE A 183 14.52 -9.98 -2.52
C ILE A 183 13.62 -9.27 -3.52
N TYR A 184 12.69 -10.00 -4.15
CA TYR A 184 11.72 -9.43 -5.09
C TYR A 184 10.89 -8.32 -4.45
N THR A 185 10.43 -8.52 -3.21
CA THR A 185 9.66 -7.53 -2.45
C THR A 185 10.47 -6.26 -2.21
N LEU A 186 11.70 -6.40 -1.67
CA LEU A 186 12.58 -5.27 -1.38
C LEU A 186 12.96 -4.48 -2.64
N THR A 187 13.30 -5.18 -3.71
CA THR A 187 13.63 -4.55 -4.99
C THR A 187 12.41 -3.85 -5.60
N SER A 188 11.22 -4.45 -5.51
CA SER A 188 9.99 -3.87 -6.06
C SER A 188 9.58 -2.59 -5.32
N VAL A 189 9.57 -2.59 -3.99
CA VAL A 189 9.24 -1.38 -3.23
C VAL A 189 10.26 -0.28 -3.47
N LEU A 190 11.55 -0.62 -3.58
CA LEU A 190 12.59 0.34 -3.94
C LEU A 190 12.39 0.89 -5.35
N PHE A 191 12.01 0.05 -6.31
CA PHE A 191 11.67 0.45 -7.66
C PHE A 191 10.50 1.45 -7.67
N TYR A 192 9.39 1.16 -6.99
CA TYR A 192 8.26 2.11 -6.93
C TYR A 192 8.63 3.40 -6.20
N HIS A 193 9.40 3.32 -5.11
CA HIS A 193 9.84 4.48 -4.36
C HIS A 193 10.78 5.39 -5.16
N THR A 194 11.68 4.83 -5.96
CA THR A 194 12.63 5.62 -6.77
C THR A 194 12.02 6.05 -8.09
N GLY A 195 11.26 5.19 -8.75
CA GLY A 195 10.60 5.43 -10.03
C GLY A 195 9.55 6.52 -9.99
N GLN A 196 8.84 6.70 -8.87
CA GLN A 196 7.84 7.76 -8.73
C GLN A 196 8.39 9.16 -9.03
N TRP A 197 9.68 9.40 -8.75
CA TRP A 197 10.30 10.70 -8.97
C TRP A 197 10.50 11.01 -10.44
N LEU A 198 10.67 9.99 -11.29
CA LEU A 198 10.68 10.18 -12.75
C LEU A 198 9.33 10.72 -13.23
N VAL A 199 8.23 10.16 -12.70
CA VAL A 199 6.87 10.59 -13.03
C VAL A 199 6.61 12.01 -12.50
N ILE A 200 6.98 12.28 -11.24
CA ILE A 200 6.82 13.60 -10.62
C ILE A 200 7.62 14.66 -11.39
N ASP A 201 8.89 14.38 -11.70
CA ASP A 201 9.76 15.32 -12.41
C ASP A 201 9.29 15.55 -13.85
N PHE A 202 8.75 14.53 -14.52
CA PHE A 202 8.18 14.66 -15.87
C PHE A 202 6.93 15.54 -15.89
N ILE A 203 5.97 15.28 -14.99
CA ILE A 203 4.67 15.97 -14.97
C ILE A 203 4.79 17.38 -14.36
N HIS A 204 5.44 17.47 -13.21
CA HIS A 204 5.44 18.70 -12.41
C HIS A 204 6.71 19.54 -12.62
N GLY A 205 7.79 18.96 -13.15
CA GLY A 205 9.05 19.69 -13.39
C GLY A 205 8.93 20.77 -14.46
N HIS A 206 8.08 20.58 -15.47
CA HIS A 206 7.85 21.59 -16.51
C HIS A 206 7.20 22.87 -15.94
N GLN A 207 6.22 22.74 -15.05
CA GLN A 207 5.52 23.88 -14.44
C GLN A 207 6.43 24.73 -13.54
N ARG A 208 7.48 24.14 -12.94
CA ARG A 208 8.48 24.88 -12.17
C ARG A 208 9.39 25.73 -13.06
N ARG A 209 9.75 25.25 -14.26
CA ARG A 209 10.59 26.01 -15.20
C ARG A 209 9.86 27.24 -15.72
N LEU A 210 8.55 27.13 -16.00
CA LEU A 210 7.72 28.26 -16.43
C LEU A 210 7.60 29.34 -15.34
N LYS A 211 7.41 28.97 -14.06
CA LYS A 211 7.35 29.92 -12.94
C LYS A 211 8.68 30.60 -12.57
N LYS A 212 9.82 30.04 -12.98
CA LYS A 212 11.15 30.65 -12.75
C LYS A 212 11.56 31.66 -13.84
N ASN A 213 10.86 31.64 -14.98
CA ASN A 213 11.16 32.47 -16.15
C ASN A 213 10.18 33.65 -16.31
N VAL A 214 9.35 33.89 -15.28
CA VAL A 214 8.43 35.03 -15.13
C VAL A 214 8.81 35.74 -13.83
#